data_AF-W1P5V3-F1
#
_entry.id   AF-W1P5V3-F1
#
_cell.length_a   1.000
_cell.length_b   1.000
_cell.length_c   1.000
_cell.angle_alpha   90.00
_cell.angle_beta   90.00
_cell.angle_gamma   90.00
#
_symmetry.space_group_name_H-M   'P 1'
#
loop_
_entity.id
_entity.type
_entity.pdbx_description
1 polymer ?
#
loop_
_entity_poly.entity_id
_entity_poly.type
_entity_poly.pdbx_seq_one_letter_code
_entity_poly.pdbx_strand_id
1 'polypeptide(L)' 'MVLGCQESKLKAARVHVYVRRGGPNYKTGLAKMRALAEEIGIPLEVYGPEATMTGICKEAIDCITAAA' A
#
# COMPACT_ATOMS: atom_id res chain seq x y z
N MET A 1 9.27 -3.86 10.12
CA MET A 1 8.18 -2.96 9.71
C MET A 1 8.80 -1.58 9.61
N VAL A 2 9.23 -1.19 8.41
CA VAL A 2 10.17 -0.08 8.19
C VAL A 2 9.47 1.28 8.06
N LEU A 3 8.17 1.31 7.79
CA LEU A 3 7.44 2.57 7.56
C LEU A 3 7.17 3.38 8.84
N GLY A 4 7.05 2.73 10.01
CA GLY A 4 6.76 3.44 11.28
C GLY A 4 7.83 4.44 11.72
N CYS A 5 9.10 4.29 11.32
CA CYS A 5 10.10 5.31 11.64
C CYS A 5 10.13 6.50 10.66
N GLN A 6 9.40 6.41 9.54
CA GLN A 6 9.43 7.43 8.47
C GLN A 6 8.08 8.10 8.24
N GLU A 7 7.09 7.87 9.12
CA GLU A 7 5.72 8.37 9.01
C GLU A 7 5.63 9.84 8.60
N SER A 8 6.38 10.72 9.28
CA SER A 8 6.35 12.16 9.03
C SER A 8 6.81 12.52 7.62
N LYS A 9 7.81 11.80 7.09
CA LYS A 9 8.34 12.03 5.74
C LYS A 9 7.35 11.54 4.68
N LEU A 10 6.73 10.39 4.92
CA LEU A 10 5.74 9.79 4.02
C LEU A 10 4.48 10.68 3.95
N LYS A 11 4.00 11.18 5.10
CA LYS A 11 2.88 12.13 5.15
C LYS A 11 3.19 13.42 4.38
N ALA A 12 4.38 14.00 4.60
CA ALA A 12 4.80 15.22 3.92
C ALA A 12 4.88 15.04 2.40
N ALA A 13 5.29 13.87 1.93
CA ALA A 13 5.41 13.54 0.51
C ALA A 13 4.07 13.17 -0.16
N ARG A 14 2.96 13.08 0.58
CA ARG A 14 1.63 12.68 0.07
C ARG A 14 1.68 11.39 -0.76
N VAL A 15 2.47 10.42 -0.32
CA VAL A 15 2.58 9.13 -1.03
C VAL A 15 1.30 8.31 -0.91
N HIS A 16 0.92 7.68 -2.01
CA HIS A 16 -0.10 6.64 -2.07
C HIS A 16 0.59 5.29 -2.27
N VAL A 17 0.27 4.30 -1.44
CA VAL A 17 1.00 3.03 -1.39
C VAL A 17 0.13 1.89 -1.91
N TYR A 18 0.64 1.12 -2.86
CA TYR A 18 -0.03 -0.06 -3.40
C TYR A 18 0.80 -1.31 -3.08
N VAL A 19 0.22 -2.27 -2.36
CA VAL A 19 0.90 -3.51 -1.96
C VAL A 19 0.18 -4.70 -2.56
N ARG A 20 0.91 -5.52 -3.33
CA ARG A 20 0.44 -6.84 -3.75
C ARG A 20 1.39 -7.92 -3.28
N ARG A 21 0.88 -8.92 -2.57
CA ARG A 21 1.69 -10.08 -2.18
C ARG A 21 0.90 -11.38 -2.18
N GLY A 22 1.49 -12.40 -2.80
CA GLY A 22 1.11 -13.79 -2.63
C GLY A 22 2.21 -14.59 -1.92
N GLY A 23 1.90 -15.81 -1.51
CA GLY A 23 2.85 -16.74 -0.89
C GLY A 23 2.51 -17.10 0.56
N PRO A 24 3.35 -17.91 1.24
CA PRO A 24 3.11 -18.31 2.62
C PRO A 24 3.00 -17.09 3.55
N ASN A 25 2.07 -17.12 4.50
CA ASN A 25 1.80 -16.05 5.47
C ASN A 25 1.38 -14.68 4.89
N TYR A 26 0.98 -14.62 3.61
CA TYR A 26 0.56 -13.36 2.99
C TYR A 26 -0.59 -12.71 3.76
N LYS A 27 -1.61 -13.48 4.19
CA LYS A 27 -2.77 -12.96 4.95
C LYS A 27 -2.35 -12.16 6.18
N THR A 28 -1.45 -12.69 7.00
CA THR A 28 -0.94 -12.02 8.20
C THR A 28 -0.13 -10.79 7.85
N GLY A 29 0.68 -10.84 6.79
CA GLY A 29 1.43 -9.67 6.30
C GLY A 29 0.52 -8.55 5.80
N LEU A 30 -0.50 -8.90 4.99
CA LEU A 30 -1.49 -7.95 4.48
C LEU A 30 -2.32 -7.34 5.61
N ALA A 31 -2.73 -8.13 6.61
CA ALA A 31 -3.43 -7.63 7.78
C ALA A 31 -2.59 -6.62 8.57
N LYS A 32 -1.29 -6.90 8.78
CA LYS A 32 -0.37 -5.96 9.43
C LYS A 32 -0.18 -4.67 8.64
N MET A 33 -0.12 -4.74 7.31
CA MET A 33 -0.01 -3.56 6.46
C MET A 33 -1.28 -2.68 6.52
N ARG A 34 -2.47 -3.31 6.58
CA ARG A 34 -3.73 -2.58 6.76
C ARG A 34 -3.79 -1.88 8.12
N ALA A 35 -3.45 -2.58 9.20
CA ALA A 35 -3.41 -1.99 10.54
C ALA A 35 -2.42 -0.81 10.62
N LEU A 36 -1.25 -0.95 9.98
CA LEU A 36 -0.27 0.14 9.88
C LEU A 36 -0.80 1.34 9.10
N ALA A 37 -1.54 1.10 8.02
CA ALA A 37 -2.14 2.18 7.24
C ALA A 37 -3.13 3.00 8.07
N GLU A 38 -3.92 2.34 8.92
CA GLU A 38 -4.84 3.04 9.82
C GLU A 38 -4.12 3.79 10.94
N GLU A 39 -3.04 3.22 11.49
CA GLU A 39 -2.22 3.87 12.52
C GLU A 39 -1.54 5.14 11.97
N ILE A 40 -0.93 5.05 10.79
CA ILE A 40 -0.21 6.17 10.20
C ILE A 40 -1.19 7.14 9.51
N GLY A 41 -2.31 6.67 8.95
CA GLY A 41 -3.26 7.50 8.22
C GLY A 41 -2.78 7.90 6.82
N ILE A 42 -2.11 6.98 6.12
CA ILE A 42 -1.65 7.16 4.73
C ILE A 42 -2.53 6.29 3.82
N PRO A 43 -2.94 6.77 2.63
CA PRO A 43 -3.67 5.95 1.69
C PRO A 43 -2.84 4.75 1.23
N LEU A 44 -3.29 3.56 1.61
CA LEU A 44 -2.60 2.30 1.35
C LEU A 44 -3.60 1.22 0.94
N GLU A 45 -3.41 0.70 -0.27
CA GLU A 45 -4.25 -0.34 -0.85
C GLU A 45 -3.50 -1.68 -0.88
N VAL A 46 -4.18 -2.72 -0.39
CA VAL A 46 -3.58 -4.04 -0.19
C VAL A 46 -4.32 -5.09 -0.99
N TYR A 47 -3.60 -5.81 -1.84
CA TYR A 47 -4.13 -6.85 -2.70
C TYR A 47 -3.42 -8.19 -2.45
N GLY A 48 -4.20 -9.26 -2.44
CA GLY A 48 -3.73 -10.63 -2.31
C GLY A 48 -3.45 -11.32 -3.65
N PRO A 49 -3.43 -12.66 -3.65
CA PRO A 49 -3.23 -13.45 -4.87
C PRO A 49 -4.40 -13.33 -5.87
N GLU A 50 -5.57 -12.85 -5.44
CA GLU A 50 -6.71 -12.55 -6.31
C GLU A 50 -6.41 -11.47 -7.36
N ALA A 51 -5.46 -10.58 -7.08
CA ALA A 51 -5.02 -9.56 -8.04
C ALA A 51 -3.83 -10.03 -8.88
N THR A 52 -3.88 -9.71 -10.18
CA THR A 52 -2.78 -9.88 -11.12
C THR A 52 -1.54 -9.16 -10.62
N MET A 53 -0.35 -9.75 -10.79
CA MET A 53 0.92 -9.17 -10.33
C MET A 53 1.12 -7.72 -10.79
N THR A 54 0.74 -7.40 -12.02
CA THR A 54 0.88 -6.08 -12.63
C THR A 54 -0.40 -5.24 -12.57
N GLY A 55 -1.51 -5.78 -12.05
CA GLY A 55 -2.78 -5.05 -11.96
C GLY A 55 -2.65 -3.79 -11.10
N ILE A 56 -1.86 -3.87 -10.03
CA ILE A 56 -1.58 -2.73 -9.14
C ILE A 56 -0.83 -1.57 -9.82
N CYS A 57 -0.09 -1.83 -10.90
CA CYS A 57 0.64 -0.78 -11.60
C CYS A 57 -0.33 0.15 -12.33
N LYS A 58 -1.42 -0.42 -12.86
CA LYS A 58 -2.48 0.36 -13.51
C LYS A 58 -3.18 1.28 -12.50
N GLU A 59 -3.61 0.74 -11.37
CA GLU A 59 -4.24 1.53 -10.30
C GLU A 59 -3.33 2.67 -9.83
N ALA A 60 -2.03 2.41 -9.69
CA ALA A 60 -1.06 3.43 -9.30
C ALA A 60 -0.93 4.56 -10.34
N ILE A 61 -0.94 4.22 -11.64
CA ILE A 61 -0.89 5.21 -12.73
C ILE A 61 -2.20 6.00 -12.80
N ASP A 62 -3.33 5.33 -12.65
CA ASP A 62 -4.66 5.94 -12.69
C ASP A 62 -4.83 6.92 -11.51
N CYS A 63 -4.32 6.59 -10.32
CA CYS A 63 -4.30 7.48 -9.16
C CYS A 63 -3.52 8.78 -9.41
N ILE A 64 -2.35 8.69 -10.06
CA ILE A 64 -1.56 9.88 -10.44
C ILE A 64 -2.32 10.70 -11.47
N THR A 65 -2.94 10.04 -12.46
CA THR A 65 -3.65 10.70 -13.55
C THR A 65 -4.92 11.40 -13.07
N ALA A 66 -5.65 10.81 -12.11
CA ALA A 66 -6.84 11.41 -11.51
C ALA A 66 -6.53 12.59 -10.57
N ALA A 67 -5.29 12.67 -10.06
CA ALA A 67 -4.82 13.75 -9.21
C ALA A 67 -4.19 14.91 -9.99
N ALA A 68 -3.98 14.77 -11.30
CA ALA A 68 -3.46 15.79 -12.22
C ALA A 68 -4.60 16.63 -12.82
#